data_AF-A0A081XPY3-F1
#
_entry.id   AF-A0A081XPY3-F1
#
_cell.length_a   1.000
_cell.length_b   1.000
_cell.length_c   1.000
_cell.angle_alpha   90.00
_cell.angle_beta   90.00
_cell.angle_gamma   90.00
#
_symmetry.space_group_name_H-M   'P 1'
#
loop_
_entity.id
_entity.type
_entity.pdbx_description
1 polymer ?
#
loop_
_entity_poly.entity_id
_entity_poly.type
_entity_poly.pdbx_seq_one_letter_code
_entity_poly.pdbx_strand_id
1 'polypeptide(L)' 'MTFMTTVSVRPAGPSELSYVHHLLVAWYGAGTAPSPEALEHFLRHGLVGVAEVAGAVVGCAAAESPSPGHMRLCAVAVA' A
#
# COMPACT_ATOMS: atom_id res chain seq x y z
N MET A 1 -5.42 29.43 -11.62
CA MET A 1 -4.77 28.97 -10.38
C MET A 1 -4.80 27.46 -10.38
N THR A 2 -3.66 26.80 -10.58
CA THR A 2 -3.56 25.35 -10.46
C THR A 2 -3.39 25.05 -8.98
N PHE A 3 -4.37 24.40 -8.35
CA PHE A 3 -4.22 23.90 -6.99
C PHE A 3 -3.23 22.73 -7.04
N MET A 4 -2.02 22.94 -6.52
CA MET A 4 -1.04 21.87 -6.38
C MET A 4 -1.37 21.14 -5.07
N THR A 5 -2.04 20.00 -5.18
CA THR A 5 -2.35 19.16 -4.04
C THR A 5 -1.07 18.49 -3.54
N THR A 6 -0.68 18.78 -2.30
CA THR A 6 0.46 18.10 -1.67
C THR A 6 0.06 16.68 -1.31
N VAL A 7 0.86 15.72 -1.76
CA VAL A 7 0.76 14.30 -1.40
C VAL A 7 1.88 13.98 -0.43
N SER A 8 1.55 13.41 0.73
CA SER A 8 2.53 12.81 1.64
C SER A 8 2.53 11.29 1.48
N VAL A 9 3.70 10.67 1.65
CA VAL A 9 3.83 9.21 1.65
C VAL A 9 4.42 8.78 2.99
N ARG A 10 3.83 7.75 3.60
CA ARG A 10 4.32 7.16 4.85
C ARG A 10 4.24 5.63 4.81
N PRO A 11 5.04 4.92 5.60
CA PRO A 11 4.80 3.50 5.83
C PRO A 11 3.44 3.27 6.48
N ALA A 12 2.77 2.19 6.08
CA ALA A 12 1.56 1.71 6.72
C ALA A 12 1.90 0.76 7.88
N GLY A 13 1.11 0.83 8.94
CA GLY A 13 1.26 -0.03 10.12
C GLY A 13 0.37 -1.28 10.07
N PRO A 14 0.63 -2.30 10.92
CA PRO A 14 -0.17 -3.53 10.96
C PRO A 14 -1.68 -3.31 11.20
N SER A 15 -2.05 -2.25 11.92
CA SER A 15 -3.45 -1.88 12.16
C SER A 15 -4.21 -1.46 10.89
N GLU A 16 -3.50 -1.15 9.80
CA GLU A 16 -4.08 -0.71 8.53
C GLU A 16 -4.31 -1.87 7.56
N LEU A 17 -4.03 -3.12 7.96
CA LEU A 17 -4.15 -4.33 7.13
C LEU A 17 -5.50 -4.41 6.39
N SER A 18 -6.60 -4.33 7.13
CA SER A 18 -7.95 -4.45 6.56
C SER A 18 -8.23 -3.36 5.52
N TYR A 19 -7.77 -2.13 5.78
CA TYR A 19 -7.97 -1.00 4.88
C TYR A 19 -7.15 -1.16 3.59
N VAL A 20 -5.85 -1.44 3.72
CA VAL A 20 -4.96 -1.61 2.57
C VAL A 20 -5.41 -2.80 1.71
N HIS A 21 -5.77 -3.92 2.34
CA HIS A 21 -6.29 -5.08 1.62
C HIS A 21 -7.57 -4.74 0.85
N HIS A 22 -8.52 -4.03 1.47
CA HIS A 22 -9.74 -3.61 0.81
C HIS A 22 -9.47 -2.71 -0.40
N LEU A 23 -8.55 -1.74 -0.28
CA LEU A 23 -8.16 -0.87 -1.38
C LEU A 23 -7.53 -1.66 -2.54
N LEU A 24 -6.64 -2.61 -2.25
CA LEU A 24 -6.01 -3.46 -3.26
C LEU A 24 -7.04 -4.39 -3.93
N VAL A 25 -7.96 -4.98 -3.16
CA VAL A 25 -9.04 -5.82 -3.69
C VAL A 25 -10.00 -5.01 -4.58
N ALA A 26 -10.31 -3.76 -4.20
CA ALA A 26 -11.14 -2.89 -5.03
C ALA A 26 -10.50 -2.59 -6.39
N TRP A 27 -9.17 -2.47 -6.44
CA TRP A 27 -8.44 -2.16 -7.67
C TRP A 27 -8.14 -3.39 -8.54
N TYR A 28 -7.70 -4.49 -7.93
CA TYR A 28 -7.22 -5.68 -8.64
C TYR A 28 -8.23 -6.84 -8.68
N GLY A 29 -9.25 -6.83 -7.83
CA GLY A 29 -10.10 -7.99 -7.55
C GLY A 29 -9.47 -8.97 -6.57
N ALA A 30 -10.31 -9.73 -5.87
CA ALA A 30 -9.89 -10.61 -4.77
C ALA A 30 -8.96 -11.77 -5.18
N GLY A 31 -8.96 -12.17 -6.46
CA GLY A 31 -8.09 -13.25 -6.96
C GLY A 31 -6.70 -12.79 -7.39
N THR A 32 -6.44 -11.48 -7.40
CA THR A 32 -5.19 -10.90 -7.93
C THR A 32 -4.51 -9.98 -6.91
N ALA A 33 -5.26 -9.43 -5.95
CA ALA A 33 -4.68 -8.75 -4.81
C ALA A 33 -3.82 -9.70 -3.95
N PRO A 34 -2.75 -9.20 -3.30
CA PRO A 34 -1.99 -9.98 -2.32
C PRO A 34 -2.91 -10.53 -1.23
N SER A 35 -2.68 -11.78 -0.81
CA SER A 35 -3.46 -12.37 0.28
C SER A 35 -3.26 -11.58 1.59
N PRO A 36 -4.23 -11.62 2.52
CA PRO A 36 -4.10 -10.95 3.82
C PRO A 36 -2.83 -11.35 4.58
N GLU A 37 -2.42 -12.62 4.51
CA GLU A 37 -1.23 -13.15 5.19
C GLU A 37 0.06 -12.57 4.59
N ALA A 38 0.15 -12.48 3.26
CA ALA A 38 1.28 -11.86 2.58
C ALA A 38 1.35 -10.36 2.91
N LEU A 39 0.20 -9.69 2.91
CA LEU A 39 0.13 -8.26 3.21
C LEU A 39 0.47 -7.96 4.67
N GLU A 40 0.04 -8.79 5.60
CA GLU A 40 0.43 -8.69 7.02
C GLU A 40 1.96 -8.81 7.17
N HIS A 41 2.58 -9.75 6.46
CA HIS A 41 4.03 -9.86 6.42
C HIS A 41 4.67 -8.58 5.89
N PHE A 42 4.20 -8.02 4.77
CA PHE A 42 4.73 -6.78 4.21
C PHE A 42 4.61 -5.60 5.18
N LEU A 43 3.46 -5.46 5.85
CA LEU A 43 3.23 -4.39 6.84
C LEU A 43 4.18 -4.48 8.04
N ARG A 44 4.37 -5.69 8.59
CA ARG A 44 5.30 -5.91 9.72
C ARG A 44 6.74 -5.55 9.38
N HIS A 45 7.13 -5.64 8.11
CA HIS A 45 8.47 -5.32 7.62
C HIS A 45 8.58 -3.91 7.03
N GLY A 46 7.53 -3.08 7.12
CA GLY A 46 7.54 -1.72 6.59
C GLY A 46 7.60 -1.65 5.06
N LEU A 47 7.14 -2.70 4.37
CA LEU A 47 7.16 -2.82 2.92
C LEU A 47 5.86 -2.35 2.24
N VAL A 48 5.00 -1.66 2.98
CA VAL A 48 3.78 -1.05 2.47
C VAL A 48 3.81 0.44 2.73
N GLY A 49 3.65 1.23 1.67
CA GLY A 49 3.48 2.67 1.74
C GLY A 49 2.04 3.07 1.45
N VAL A 50 1.56 4.12 2.12
CA VAL A 50 0.29 4.79 1.81
C VAL A 50 0.56 6.22 1.39
N ALA A 51 -0.19 6.67 0.39
CA ALA A 51 -0.20 8.06 -0.06
C ALA A 51 -1.40 8.76 0.57
N GLU A 52 -1.19 9.97 1.10
CA GLU A 52 -2.20 10.75 1.80
C GLU A 52 -2.33 12.14 1.21
N VAL A 53 -3.57 12.63 1.18
CA VAL A 53 -3.94 14.02 0.85
C VAL A 53 -4.82 14.53 1.97
N ALA A 54 -4.41 15.62 2.61
CA ALA A 54 -5.14 16.21 3.74
C ALA A 54 -5.51 15.20 4.86
N GLY A 55 -4.63 14.22 5.10
CA GLY A 55 -4.82 13.18 6.12
C GLY A 55 -5.71 12.00 5.70
N ALA A 56 -6.25 12.01 4.47
CA ALA A 56 -6.98 10.88 3.90
C ALA A 56 -6.07 10.05 3.01
N VAL A 57 -6.08 8.72 3.17
CA VAL A 57 -5.31 7.82 2.30
C VAL A 57 -5.97 7.76 0.92
N VAL A 58 -5.22 8.16 -0.11
CA VAL A 58 -5.64 8.20 -1.52
C VAL A 58 -4.98 7.10 -2.36
N GLY A 59 -4.09 6.31 -1.77
CA GLY A 59 -3.42 5.22 -2.49
C GLY A 59 -2.52 4.39 -1.59
N CYS A 60 -2.11 3.24 -2.10
CA CYS A 60 -1.13 2.38 -1.43
C CYS A 60 -0.22 1.67 -2.44
N ALA A 61 0.96 1.28 -1.97
CA ALA A 61 1.92 0.46 -2.68
C ALA A 61 2.43 -0.62 -1.72
N ALA A 62 2.39 -1.88 -2.14
CA ALA A 62 2.93 -3.01 -1.41
C ALA A 62 4.11 -3.62 -2.18
N ALA A 63 5.18 -3.95 -1.46
CA ALA A 63 6.39 -4.54 -2.00
C ALA A 63 6.80 -5.79 -1.21
N GLU A 64 7.62 -6.62 -1.85
CA GLU A 64 8.34 -7.73 -1.22
C GLU A 64 9.87 -7.50 -1.33
N SER A 65 10.63 -8.16 -0.45
CA SER A 65 12.10 -8.14 -0.45
C SER A 65 12.62 -9.55 -0.71
N PRO A 66 12.79 -9.96 -1.98
CA PRO A 66 13.13 -11.34 -2.32
C PRO A 66 14.57 -11.71 -1.92
N SER A 67 15.45 -10.72 -1.81
CA SER A 67 16.84 -10.88 -1.36
C SER A 67 17.36 -9.57 -0.77
N PRO A 68 18.43 -9.59 0.05
CA PRO A 68 19.01 -8.38 0.63
C PRO A 68 19.34 -7.33 -0.43
N GLY A 69 18.93 -6.09 -0.20
CA GLY A 69 19.14 -4.96 -1.12
C GLY A 69 18.22 -4.94 -2.34
N HIS A 70 17.32 -5.91 -2.50
CA HIS A 70 16.38 -5.97 -3.61
C HIS A 70 14.95 -5.78 -3.11
N MET A 71 14.18 -4.99 -3.86
CA MET A 71 12.78 -4.76 -3.59
C MET A 71 12.00 -4.96 -4.88
N ARG A 72 10.89 -5.70 -4.79
CA ARG A 72 9.97 -5.88 -5.90
C ARG A 72 8.64 -5.27 -5.52
N LEU A 73 8.17 -4.35 -6.35
CA LEU A 73 6.83 -3.78 -6.23
C LEU A 73 5.82 -4.84 -6.65
N CYS A 74 4.90 -5.17 -5.75
CA CYS A 74 3.92 -6.24 -5.95
C CYS A 74 2.57 -5.70 -6.41
N ALA A 75 2.09 -4.63 -5.76
CA ALA A 75 0.79 -4.06 -6.04
C ALA A 75 0.77 -2.55 -5.75
N VAL A 76 0.03 -1.80 -6.56
CA VAL A 76 -0.21 -0.37 -6.39
C VAL A 76 -1.68 -0.08 -6.69
N ALA A 77 -2.35 0.62 -5.77
CA ALA A 77 -3.72 1.05 -5.97
C ALA A 77 -3.86 2.54 -5.65
N VAL A 78 -4.72 3.22 -6.40
CA VAL A 78 -5.11 4.62 -6.17
C VAL A 78 -6.62 4.63 -5.97
N ALA A 79 -7.09 5.33 -4.94
CA ALA A 79 -8.51 5.43 -4.61
C ALA A 79 -9.23 6.46 -5.48
#